data_AF-A0ABD2X449-F1
#
_entry.id   AF-A0ABD2X449-F1
#
_cell.length_a   1.000
_cell.length_b   1.000
_cell.length_c   1.000
_cell.angle_alpha   90.00
_cell.angle_beta   90.00
_cell.angle_gamma   90.00
#
_symmetry.space_group_name_H-M   'P 1'
#
loop_
_entity.id
_entity.type
_entity.pdbx_description
1 polymer ?
#
loop_
_entity_poly.entity_id
_entity_poly.type
_entity_poly.pdbx_seq_one_letter_code
_entity_poly.pdbx_strand_id
1 'polypeptide(L)'
;MKYVFCIVVLALCAISVSQGATGYGRCKPEETENQCLEREIKENKDNCIDISVVGKYVQYTSCFNVNCGENLRKTPVDLSKPYPHCCSKCEIIDPNLPTGGYSITG
;
A
#
# COMPACT_ATOMS: atom_id res chain seq x y z
N MET A 1 23.74 44.01 -0.26
CA MET A 1 23.00 42.85 -0.82
C MET A 1 22.59 41.97 0.35
N LYS A 2 21.29 41.84 0.64
CA LYS A 2 20.74 41.05 1.76
C LYS A 2 20.11 39.79 1.18
N TYR A 3 20.73 38.64 1.40
CA TYR A 3 20.16 37.34 1.04
C TYR A 3 19.20 36.91 2.15
N VAL A 4 17.91 37.00 1.88
CA VAL A 4 16.86 36.47 2.76
C VAL A 4 16.72 34.98 2.44
N PHE A 5 17.20 34.13 3.34
CA PHE A 5 17.00 32.69 3.29
C PHE A 5 15.57 32.38 3.75
N CYS A 6 14.66 32.12 2.80
CA CYS A 6 13.37 31.51 3.10
C CYS A 6 13.56 29.99 3.23
N ILE A 7 13.53 29.49 4.46
CA ILE A 7 13.52 28.05 4.75
C ILE A 7 12.11 27.53 4.42
N VAL A 8 12.00 26.85 3.28
CA VAL A 8 10.80 26.07 2.91
C VAL A 8 10.73 24.88 3.86
N VAL A 9 9.79 24.94 4.81
CA VAL A 9 9.43 23.82 5.67
C VAL A 9 8.72 22.79 4.78
N LEU A 10 9.49 21.88 4.20
CA LEU A 10 8.97 20.64 3.63
C LEU A 10 8.45 19.81 4.81
N ALA A 11 7.14 19.94 5.08
CA ALA A 11 6.42 18.98 5.88
C ALA A 11 6.56 17.63 5.18
N LEU A 12 7.50 16.82 5.65
CA LEU A 12 7.63 15.41 5.31
C LEU A 12 6.33 14.75 5.75
N CYS A 13 5.36 14.65 4.84
CA CYS A 13 4.35 13.62 4.94
C CYS A 13 5.13 12.31 4.91
N ALA A 14 5.43 11.77 6.10
CA ALA A 14 5.81 10.38 6.29
C ALA A 14 4.59 9.54 5.92
N ILE A 15 4.23 9.55 4.64
CA ILE A 15 3.35 8.56 4.04
C ILE A 15 4.23 7.31 4.08
N SER A 16 4.09 6.54 5.15
CA SER A 16 4.56 5.17 5.19
C SER A 16 3.79 4.43 4.10
N VAL A 17 4.24 4.57 2.85
CA VAL A 17 3.80 3.72 1.76
C VAL A 17 4.19 2.32 2.20
N SER A 18 3.19 1.51 2.54
CA SER A 18 3.38 0.08 2.69
C SER A 18 3.89 -0.39 1.34
N GLN A 19 5.21 -0.57 1.23
CA GLN A 19 5.77 -1.33 0.13
C GLN A 19 5.08 -2.69 0.15
N GLY A 20 4.92 -3.29 -1.02
CA GLY A 20 4.09 -4.48 -1.19
C GLY A 20 4.89 -5.67 -1.67
N ALA A 21 4.36 -6.88 -1.46
CA ALA A 21 4.91 -8.05 -2.14
C ALA A 21 4.46 -7.99 -3.60
N THR A 22 5.41 -8.11 -4.52
CA THR A 22 5.11 -8.13 -5.96
C THR A 22 5.03 -9.56 -6.46
N GLY A 23 3.88 -9.92 -7.02
CA GLY A 23 3.65 -11.17 -7.74
C GLY A 23 3.53 -10.93 -9.24
N TYR A 24 3.74 -11.98 -10.04
CA TYR A 24 3.58 -11.92 -11.49
C TYR A 24 2.71 -13.07 -11.98
N GLY A 25 1.83 -12.76 -12.92
CA GLY A 25 0.96 -13.69 -13.63
C GLY A 25 0.98 -13.45 -15.14
N ARG A 26 0.09 -14.14 -15.85
CA ARG A 26 -0.06 -13.99 -17.30
C ARG A 26 -1.54 -13.93 -17.67
N CYS A 27 -1.83 -13.11 -18.67
CA CYS A 27 -3.14 -13.10 -19.30
C CYS A 27 -3.37 -14.38 -20.10
N LYS A 28 -4.64 -14.74 -20.30
CA LYS A 28 -4.95 -15.87 -21.19
C LYS A 28 -4.59 -15.49 -22.64
N PRO A 29 -4.20 -16.47 -23.48
CA PRO A 29 -3.77 -16.20 -24.86
C PRO A 29 -4.80 -15.40 -25.67
N GLU A 30 -6.08 -15.69 -25.49
CA GLU A 30 -7.23 -15.10 -26.18
C GLU A 30 -7.69 -13.74 -25.61
N GLU A 31 -7.22 -13.34 -24.43
CA GLU A 31 -7.62 -12.09 -23.80
C GLU A 31 -6.86 -10.89 -24.39
N THR A 32 -7.58 -9.79 -24.62
CA THR A 32 -6.97 -8.46 -24.71
C THR A 32 -6.47 -8.01 -23.33
N GLU A 33 -5.59 -7.02 -23.30
CA GLU A 33 -5.06 -6.45 -22.05
C GLU A 33 -6.18 -6.00 -21.10
N ASN A 34 -7.20 -5.30 -21.63
CA ASN A 34 -8.34 -4.83 -20.84
C ASN A 34 -9.20 -5.99 -20.32
N GLN A 35 -9.46 -7.01 -21.13
CA GLN A 35 -10.23 -8.19 -20.69
C GLN A 35 -9.50 -8.95 -19.59
N CYS A 36 -8.17 -9.04 -19.69
CA CYS A 36 -7.33 -9.60 -18.66
C CYS A 36 -7.42 -8.79 -17.37
N LEU A 37 -7.23 -7.46 -17.45
CA LEU A 37 -7.34 -6.57 -16.30
C LEU A 37 -8.70 -6.67 -15.61
N GLU A 38 -9.80 -6.63 -16.36
CA GLU A 38 -11.16 -6.76 -15.82
C GLU A 38 -11.37 -8.10 -15.11
N ARG A 39 -10.88 -9.22 -15.68
CA ARG A 39 -10.93 -10.53 -15.05
C ARG A 39 -10.14 -10.55 -13.74
N GLU A 40 -8.90 -10.07 -13.76
CA GLU A 40 -8.02 -10.07 -12.59
C GLU A 40 -8.59 -9.20 -11.46
N ILE A 41 -9.15 -8.02 -11.78
CA ILE A 41 -9.86 -7.17 -10.80
C ILE A 41 -11.05 -7.91 -10.20
N LYS A 42 -11.83 -8.61 -11.02
CA LYS A 42 -13.00 -9.36 -10.55
C LYS A 42 -12.63 -10.54 -9.66
N GLU A 43 -11.59 -11.28 -10.03
CA GLU A 43 -11.09 -12.44 -9.27
C GLU A 43 -10.44 -12.04 -7.95
N ASN A 44 -9.89 -10.82 -7.87
CA ASN A 44 -9.19 -10.31 -6.70
C ASN A 44 -9.93 -9.19 -5.95
N LYS A 45 -11.22 -8.97 -6.23
CA LYS A 45 -12.03 -7.89 -5.63
C LYS A 45 -12.06 -7.89 -4.09
N ASP A 46 -11.83 -9.06 -3.49
CA ASP A 46 -11.87 -9.26 -2.03
C ASP A 46 -10.46 -9.09 -1.40
N ASN A 47 -9.46 -8.69 -2.19
CA ASN A 47 -8.09 -8.46 -1.77
C ASN A 47 -7.70 -6.98 -1.93
N CYS A 48 -6.91 -6.46 -0.98
CA CYS A 48 -6.30 -5.14 -1.12
C CYS A 48 -5.01 -5.26 -1.94
N ILE A 49 -5.15 -5.22 -3.26
CA ILE A 49 -4.04 -5.31 -4.20
C ILE A 49 -4.17 -4.25 -5.30
N ASP A 50 -3.03 -3.85 -5.84
CA ASP A 50 -2.95 -3.16 -7.13
C ASP A 50 -2.63 -4.17 -8.22
N ILE A 51 -3.27 -4.00 -9.38
CA ILE A 51 -3.14 -4.90 -10.53
C ILE A 51 -2.78 -4.06 -11.74
N SER A 52 -1.63 -4.34 -12.33
CA SER A 52 -1.20 -3.74 -13.58
C SER A 52 -1.04 -4.82 -14.64
N VAL A 53 -1.50 -4.57 -15.85
CA VAL A 53 -1.32 -5.48 -16.98
C VAL A 53 -0.50 -4.75 -18.04
N VAL A 54 0.53 -5.43 -18.56
CA VAL A 54 1.37 -4.92 -19.66
C VAL A 54 1.51 -6.03 -20.71
N GLY A 55 0.84 -5.85 -21.85
CA GLY A 55 0.80 -6.85 -22.92
C GLY A 55 0.11 -8.14 -22.48
N LYS A 56 0.91 -9.18 -22.17
CA LYS A 56 0.44 -10.49 -21.72
C LYS A 56 0.81 -10.82 -20.27
N TYR A 57 1.40 -9.86 -19.55
CA TYR A 57 1.86 -10.04 -18.19
C TYR A 57 0.96 -9.28 -17.22
N VAL A 58 0.70 -9.90 -16.08
CA VAL A 58 0.00 -9.28 -14.95
C VAL A 58 1.01 -9.09 -13.83
N GLN A 59 1.03 -7.90 -13.24
CA GLN A 59 1.77 -7.59 -12.03
C GLN A 59 0.76 -7.34 -10.92
N TYR A 60 0.97 -7.99 -9.79
CA TYR A 60 0.18 -7.80 -8.58
C TYR A 60 1.05 -7.15 -7.52
N THR A 61 0.54 -6.13 -6.85
CA THR A 61 1.18 -5.53 -5.68
C THR A 61 0.24 -5.64 -4.49
N SER A 62 0.60 -6.41 -3.47
CA SER A 62 -0.22 -6.60 -2.26
C SER A 62 0.31 -5.81 -1.08
N CYS A 63 -0.46 -5.73 0.01
CA CYS A 63 0.04 -5.12 1.26
C CYS A 63 1.10 -5.99 1.92
N PHE A 64 2.15 -5.38 2.48
CA PHE A 64 2.98 -6.08 3.47
C PHE A 64 2.25 -6.29 4.79
N ASN A 65 2.69 -7.32 5.51
CA ASN A 65 2.24 -7.53 6.87
C ASN A 65 2.89 -6.50 7.79
N VAL A 66 2.05 -5.81 8.56
CA VAL A 66 2.49 -4.91 9.63
C VAL A 66 2.41 -5.63 10.97
N ASN A 67 3.51 -5.59 11.71
CA ASN A 67 3.59 -6.00 13.11
C ASN A 67 3.74 -4.74 13.96
N CYS A 68 2.72 -4.47 14.78
CA CYS A 68 2.67 -3.29 15.62
C CYS A 68 3.27 -3.61 16.99
N GLY A 69 4.20 -2.75 17.44
CA GLY A 69 4.78 -2.84 18.77
C GLY A 69 3.87 -2.28 19.87
N GLU A 70 4.46 -1.98 21.02
CA GLU A 70 3.74 -1.46 22.19
C GLU A 70 3.02 -0.14 21.87
N ASN A 71 1.83 0.03 22.48
CA ASN A 71 0.95 1.20 22.31
C ASN A 71 0.51 1.48 20.84
N LEU A 72 0.64 0.49 19.96
CA LEU A 72 0.17 0.56 18.58
C LEU A 72 -0.87 -0.55 18.31
N ARG A 73 -1.93 -0.23 17.57
CA ARG A 73 -2.95 -1.18 17.10
C ARG A 73 -2.90 -1.30 15.59
N LYS A 74 -2.96 -2.54 15.09
CA LYS A 74 -3.16 -2.81 13.67
C LYS A 74 -4.58 -2.43 13.24
N THR A 75 -4.71 -1.58 12.24
CA THR A 75 -6.02 -1.27 11.63
C THR A 75 -6.50 -2.44 10.77
N PRO A 76 -7.81 -2.69 10.69
CA PRO A 76 -8.33 -3.64 9.73
C PRO A 76 -8.02 -3.19 8.29
N VAL A 77 -7.99 -4.15 7.36
CA VAL A 77 -7.98 -3.88 5.92
C VAL A 77 -9.31 -3.23 5.54
N ASP A 78 -9.26 -2.14 4.79
CA ASP A 78 -10.43 -1.35 4.41
C ASP A 78 -10.65 -1.40 2.89
N LEU A 79 -11.33 -2.46 2.42
CA LEU A 79 -11.60 -2.70 0.99
C LEU A 79 -12.51 -1.63 0.35
N SER A 80 -13.04 -0.68 1.11
CA SER A 80 -13.76 0.46 0.53
C SER A 80 -12.82 1.49 -0.13
N LYS A 81 -11.51 1.38 0.13
CA LYS A 81 -10.48 2.25 -0.41
C LYS A 81 -9.62 1.53 -1.44
N PRO A 82 -9.04 2.24 -2.41
CA PRO A 82 -8.08 1.64 -3.34
C PRO A 82 -6.77 1.31 -2.64
N TYR A 83 -5.99 0.38 -3.20
CA TYR A 83 -4.58 0.23 -2.83
C TYR A 83 -3.82 1.57 -3.05
N PRO A 84 -2.86 1.94 -2.18
CA PRO A 84 -2.42 1.27 -0.95
C PRO A 84 -3.26 1.63 0.29
N HIS A 85 -4.30 2.45 0.15
CA HIS A 85 -5.07 2.97 1.29
C HIS A 85 -5.97 1.94 1.98
N CYS A 86 -6.27 0.83 1.33
CA CYS A 86 -6.94 -0.30 1.96
C CYS A 86 -6.04 -1.13 2.89
N CYS A 87 -4.71 -0.94 2.84
CA CYS A 87 -3.78 -1.75 3.64
C CYS A 87 -3.89 -1.47 5.14
N SER A 88 -3.70 -2.51 5.94
CA SER A 88 -3.53 -2.38 7.39
C SER A 88 -2.29 -1.55 7.72
N LYS A 89 -2.39 -0.71 8.75
CA LYS A 89 -1.30 0.09 9.31
C LYS A 89 -1.29 0.00 10.83
N CYS A 90 -0.25 0.51 11.47
CA CYS A 90 -0.21 0.67 12.93
C CYS A 90 -0.66 2.08 13.31
N GLU A 91 -1.66 2.18 14.17
CA GLU A 91 -2.15 3.44 14.73
C GLU A 91 -1.90 3.50 16.24
N ILE A 92 -1.65 4.70 16.76
CA ILE A 92 -1.41 4.92 18.19
C ILE A 92 -2.71 4.68 18.97
N ILE A 93 -2.61 3.92 20.06
CA ILE A 93 -3.75 3.65 20.96
C ILE A 93 -3.94 4.82 21.94
N ASP A 94 -2.87 5.17 22.67
CA ASP A 94 -2.86 6.31 23.60
C ASP A 94 -1.76 7.31 23.21
N PRO A 95 -2.09 8.55 22.80
CA PRO A 95 -1.11 9.55 22.42
C PRO A 95 -0.20 10.01 23.57
N ASN A 96 -0.53 9.66 24.83
CA ASN A 96 0.25 10.04 26.01
C ASN A 96 1.27 8.98 26.43
N LEU A 97 1.23 7.78 25.84
CA LEU A 97 2.17 6.71 26.11
C LEU A 97 3.23 6.62 25.00
N PRO A 98 4.48 6.26 25.33
CA PRO A 98 5.49 6.03 24.31
C PRO A 98 5.07 4.89 23.38
N THR A 99 5.38 5.02 22.10
CA THR A 99 5.19 3.95 21.11
C THR A 99 6.44 3.07 21.04
N GLY A 100 6.26 1.75 20.98
CA GLY A 100 7.31 0.84 20.55
C GLY A 100 7.56 0.93 19.04
N GLY A 101 8.67 0.36 18.56
CA GLY A 101 8.92 0.24 17.12
C GLY A 101 7.85 -0.60 16.41
N TYR A 102 7.73 -0.45 15.10
CA TYR A 102 6.94 -1.35 14.24
C TYR A 102 7.83 -1.98 13.19
N SER A 103 7.46 -3.17 12.71
CA SER A 103 8.15 -3.81 11.60
C SER A 103 7.18 -4.14 10.47
N ILE A 104 7.71 -4.08 9.25
CA ILE A 104 7.01 -4.43 8.02
C ILE A 104 7.71 -5.67 7.46
N THR A 105 6.96 -6.74 7.22
CA THR A 105 7.46 -8.00 6.66
C THR A 105 6.74 -8.33 5.37
N GLY A 106 7.50 -8.66 4.33
CA GLY A 106 7.02 -9.06 3.01
C GLY A 106 7.13 -10.55 2.75
#